data_AF-A0A135UFH7-F1
#
_entry.id   AF-A0A135UFH7-F1
#
_cell.length_a   1.000
_cell.length_b   1.000
_cell.length_c   1.000
_cell.angle_alpha   90.00
_cell.angle_beta   90.00
_cell.angle_gamma   90.00
#
_symmetry.space_group_name_H-M   'P 1'
#
loop_
_entity.id
_entity.type
_entity.pdbx_description
1 polymer ?
#
loop_
_entity_poly.entity_id
_entity_poly.type
_entity_poly.pdbx_seq_one_letter_code
_entity_poly.pdbx_strand_id
1 'polypeptide(L)'
;MSSLNGSYTATLSPTVASSETTATFPPHMLASSISSLSSSTSARHTSQISKTYRQASTLFLTRRLPEALSTILPLITPPSGQSENGAGEPAPIARASRSTRIKVWSLYLTTLNAIVELEPDEGKDAFGSQEWRSLCTKVREGDVWEEVVRNGYHGVESDVDSDVVINLATLLLAHARTQELNQRKLESYLAAATSPNLDFSKRFSDSPSPSPRLNRHRSPAKATSGADTPRDLNARVKILELYTLHVLIRNNEWDYAREFISVSSVLDDERREAFLQALQSLQEEQQEAERRETEERREQEEQLRRDIEEAKKLRAENEERERRRLEEERARREGAEGDYGIEKTPSKAGSSKAGSSKGRHARAVSNTSGSNSNSKMPVSRAKGRSSAPPTFGTRASMVISRMREAIDQLGASFKTNPMLLMRLVAFILGLVVMFGQKNVRERIQRVLGNGWNKVKATAGMGVKVSYI
;
A
#
# COMPACT_ATOMS: atom_id res chain seq x y z
N MET A 1 -40.57 16.29 -65.37
CA MET A 1 -40.55 16.26 -66.85
C MET A 1 -40.44 17.72 -67.29
N SER A 2 -39.41 18.16 -68.02
CA SER A 2 -38.48 17.42 -68.89
C SER A 2 -37.11 18.12 -69.03
N SER A 3 -36.05 17.35 -69.36
CA SER A 3 -34.94 17.64 -70.31
C SER A 3 -34.17 18.98 -70.31
N LEU A 4 -32.84 19.08 -70.59
CA LEU A 4 -31.70 18.13 -70.67
C LEU A 4 -30.38 18.93 -70.84
N ASN A 5 -29.22 18.26 -70.83
CA ASN A 5 -27.86 18.83 -70.87
C ASN A 5 -27.39 19.45 -72.21
N GLY A 6 -26.37 20.32 -72.11
CA GLY A 6 -25.32 20.54 -73.13
C GLY A 6 -25.41 21.86 -73.91
N SER A 7 -24.31 22.46 -74.42
CA SER A 7 -22.89 22.07 -74.33
C SER A 7 -21.97 23.19 -74.90
N TYR A 8 -20.64 23.08 -74.69
CA TYR A 8 -19.50 23.73 -75.38
C TYR A 8 -19.50 25.23 -75.78
N THR A 9 -18.50 25.99 -75.32
CA THR A 9 -17.70 26.90 -76.17
C THR A 9 -16.23 26.85 -75.75
N ALA A 10 -15.30 26.99 -76.70
CA ALA A 10 -13.87 26.90 -76.48
C ALA A 10 -13.16 28.17 -76.99
N THR A 11 -12.19 28.69 -76.24
CA THR A 11 -11.34 29.81 -76.68
C THR A 11 -9.88 29.67 -76.25
N LEU A 12 -9.10 29.15 -77.20
CA LEU A 12 -7.80 29.65 -77.66
C LEU A 12 -6.67 29.95 -76.65
N SER A 13 -5.61 29.14 -76.73
CA SER A 13 -4.23 29.52 -76.40
C SER A 13 -3.67 30.55 -77.38
N PRO A 14 -2.56 31.22 -77.03
CA PRO A 14 -1.48 31.46 -77.99
C PRO A 14 -0.19 30.76 -77.57
N THR A 15 0.32 29.91 -78.47
CA THR A 15 1.68 29.34 -78.39
C THR A 15 2.67 30.34 -78.98
N VAL A 16 3.81 30.56 -78.32
CA VAL A 16 5.00 31.13 -78.97
C VAL A 16 6.25 30.35 -78.54
N ALA A 17 6.94 29.80 -79.52
CA ALA A 17 8.30 29.27 -79.47
C ALA A 17 9.08 29.95 -80.63
N SER A 18 10.41 30.08 -80.70
CA SER A 18 11.52 29.56 -79.86
C SER A 18 12.47 30.75 -79.49
N SER A 19 13.75 30.66 -79.11
CA SER A 19 14.70 29.54 -79.03
C SER A 19 15.84 29.79 -78.02
N GLU A 20 16.57 28.71 -77.73
CA GLU A 20 17.99 28.60 -77.34
C GLU A 20 18.75 29.82 -76.76
N THR A 21 19.15 29.72 -75.49
CA THR A 21 20.57 29.44 -75.14
C THR A 21 20.76 29.18 -73.64
N THR A 22 21.67 28.24 -73.33
CA THR A 22 22.42 28.04 -72.06
C THR A 22 22.02 28.81 -70.79
N ALA A 23 21.56 28.10 -69.75
CA ALA A 23 22.19 28.01 -68.41
C ALA A 23 21.22 27.53 -67.30
N THR A 24 21.79 26.89 -66.27
CA THR A 24 21.21 26.72 -64.91
C THR A 24 19.98 25.81 -64.78
N PHE A 25 20.23 24.52 -64.50
CA PHE A 25 19.24 23.65 -63.85
C PHE A 25 18.92 24.18 -62.44
N PRO A 26 17.65 24.49 -62.09
CA PRO A 26 17.31 24.95 -60.75
C PRO A 26 17.27 23.76 -59.76
N PRO A 27 18.10 23.73 -58.69
CA PRO A 27 18.14 22.62 -57.73
C PRO A 27 16.91 22.53 -56.80
N HIS A 28 15.92 23.40 -56.98
CA HIS A 28 14.81 23.58 -56.04
C HIS A 28 13.58 22.68 -56.26
N MET A 29 13.50 21.92 -57.35
CA MET A 29 12.30 21.11 -57.68
C MET A 29 12.22 19.76 -56.93
N LEU A 30 13.30 19.31 -56.26
CA LEU A 30 13.31 18.03 -55.52
C LEU A 30 13.20 18.19 -53.99
N ALA A 31 13.39 19.40 -53.46
CA ALA A 31 13.37 19.66 -52.02
C ALA A 31 11.95 19.68 -51.39
N SER A 32 10.91 19.82 -52.21
CA SER A 32 9.50 19.91 -51.77
C SER A 32 8.85 18.55 -51.48
N SER A 33 9.36 17.45 -52.05
CA SER A 33 8.77 16.11 -51.88
C SER A 33 9.13 15.43 -50.56
N ILE A 34 10.30 15.73 -49.98
CA ILE A 34 10.77 15.09 -48.73
C ILE A 34 10.03 15.60 -47.48
N SER A 35 9.67 16.88 -47.42
CA SER A 35 8.93 17.47 -46.28
C SER A 35 7.49 16.93 -46.14
N SER A 36 6.89 16.48 -47.24
CA SER A 36 5.53 15.92 -47.26
C SER A 36 5.45 14.50 -46.67
N LEU A 37 6.56 13.75 -46.71
CA LEU A 37 6.65 12.41 -46.12
C LEU A 37 6.80 12.50 -44.58
N SER A 38 7.69 13.36 -44.09
CA SER A 38 7.93 13.56 -42.64
C SER A 38 6.75 14.20 -41.89
N SER A 39 5.93 15.01 -42.56
CA SER A 39 4.70 15.57 -41.99
C SER A 39 3.57 14.54 -41.94
N SER A 40 3.41 13.73 -42.99
CA SER A 40 2.38 12.68 -43.04
C SER A 40 2.57 11.56 -42.00
N THR A 41 3.82 11.17 -41.70
CA THR A 41 4.13 10.22 -40.62
C THR A 41 3.81 10.81 -39.24
N SER A 42 4.24 12.04 -38.97
CA SER A 42 3.98 12.74 -37.70
C SER A 42 2.47 12.94 -37.42
N ALA A 43 1.70 13.30 -38.47
CA ALA A 43 0.24 13.40 -38.38
C ALA A 43 -0.43 12.02 -38.14
N ARG A 44 0.08 10.95 -38.75
CA ARG A 44 -0.39 9.58 -38.51
C ARG A 44 -0.13 9.14 -37.06
N HIS A 45 1.09 9.32 -36.54
CA HIS A 45 1.44 8.95 -35.16
C HIS A 45 0.58 9.70 -34.11
N THR A 46 0.40 11.02 -34.25
CA THR A 46 -0.46 11.79 -33.32
C THR A 46 -1.93 11.35 -33.38
N SER A 47 -2.44 10.98 -34.56
CA SER A 47 -3.78 10.40 -34.71
C SER A 47 -3.90 9.01 -34.05
N GLN A 48 -2.84 8.20 -34.09
CA GLN A 48 -2.80 6.86 -33.49
C GLN A 48 -2.77 6.96 -31.95
N ILE A 49 -1.87 7.77 -31.39
CA ILE A 49 -1.81 8.03 -29.94
C ILE A 49 -3.17 8.50 -29.42
N SER A 50 -3.84 9.40 -30.15
CA SER A 50 -5.17 9.92 -29.79
C SER A 50 -6.28 8.84 -29.82
N LYS A 51 -6.21 7.87 -30.76
CA LYS A 51 -7.15 6.74 -30.84
C LYS A 51 -6.92 5.75 -29.71
N THR A 52 -5.67 5.32 -29.51
CA THR A 52 -5.27 4.39 -28.45
C THR A 52 -5.57 4.96 -27.06
N TYR A 53 -5.32 6.26 -26.82
CA TYR A 53 -5.72 6.94 -25.60
C TYR A 53 -7.23 6.88 -25.35
N ARG A 54 -8.07 7.15 -26.37
CA ARG A 54 -9.53 7.08 -26.23
C ARG A 54 -9.99 5.66 -25.92
N GLN A 55 -9.44 4.66 -26.60
CA GLN A 55 -9.73 3.25 -26.34
C GLN A 55 -9.35 2.86 -24.91
N ALA A 56 -8.12 3.15 -24.47
CA ALA A 56 -7.68 2.90 -23.10
C ALA A 56 -8.55 3.63 -22.05
N SER A 57 -8.98 4.87 -22.34
CA SER A 57 -9.88 5.63 -21.47
C SER A 57 -11.24 4.95 -21.33
N THR A 58 -11.84 4.45 -22.42
CA THR A 58 -13.11 3.71 -22.38
C THR A 58 -12.98 2.38 -21.63
N LEU A 59 -11.85 1.67 -21.79
CA LEU A 59 -11.56 0.44 -21.05
C LEU A 59 -11.38 0.69 -19.54
N PHE A 60 -10.69 1.76 -19.17
CA PHE A 60 -10.56 2.21 -17.78
C PHE A 60 -11.93 2.56 -17.16
N LEU A 61 -12.75 3.37 -17.84
CA LEU A 61 -14.09 3.74 -17.38
C LEU A 61 -15.06 2.56 -17.25
N THR A 62 -14.83 1.47 -17.99
CA THR A 62 -15.60 0.22 -17.89
C THR A 62 -14.99 -0.79 -16.92
N ARG A 63 -14.08 -0.36 -16.03
CA ARG A 63 -13.33 -1.16 -15.05
C ARG A 63 -12.49 -2.31 -15.64
N ARG A 64 -12.22 -2.30 -16.94
CA ARG A 64 -11.37 -3.30 -17.61
C ARG A 64 -9.90 -2.94 -17.50
N LEU A 65 -9.39 -2.89 -16.26
CA LEU A 65 -8.05 -2.41 -15.95
C LEU A 65 -6.91 -3.18 -16.69
N PRO A 66 -6.95 -4.53 -16.86
CA PRO A 66 -5.94 -5.24 -17.65
C PRO A 66 -5.95 -4.87 -19.13
N GLU A 67 -7.14 -4.70 -19.73
CA GLU A 67 -7.30 -4.28 -21.13
C GLU A 67 -6.85 -2.83 -21.31
N ALA A 68 -7.15 -1.94 -20.36
CA ALA A 68 -6.71 -0.54 -20.36
C ALA A 68 -5.19 -0.42 -20.26
N LEU A 69 -4.55 -1.16 -19.34
CA LEU A 69 -3.11 -1.17 -19.13
C LEU A 69 -2.36 -1.72 -20.35
N SER A 70 -2.80 -2.86 -20.89
CA SER A 70 -2.20 -3.44 -22.11
C SER A 70 -2.40 -2.56 -23.36
N THR A 71 -3.49 -1.78 -23.43
CA THR A 71 -3.72 -0.81 -24.51
C THR A 71 -2.81 0.41 -24.41
N ILE A 72 -2.46 0.87 -23.20
CA ILE A 72 -1.64 2.08 -23.01
C ILE A 72 -0.13 1.82 -23.00
N LEU A 73 0.31 0.64 -22.55
CA LEU A 73 1.72 0.24 -22.47
C LEU A 73 2.54 0.49 -23.76
N PRO A 74 2.05 0.16 -24.98
CA PRO A 74 2.79 0.40 -26.22
C PRO A 74 3.05 1.88 -26.57
N LEU A 75 2.36 2.83 -25.90
CA LEU A 75 2.61 4.26 -26.09
C LEU A 75 3.75 4.79 -25.20
N ILE A 76 3.93 4.15 -24.04
CA ILE A 76 4.84 4.59 -22.96
C ILE A 76 6.11 3.74 -22.86
N THR A 77 6.14 2.55 -23.44
CA THR A 77 7.35 1.72 -23.56
C THR A 77 8.11 2.08 -24.84
N PRO A 78 9.45 2.23 -24.82
CA PRO A 78 10.23 2.37 -26.05
C PRO A 78 10.09 1.11 -26.93
N PRO A 79 10.01 1.23 -28.27
CA PRO A 79 9.98 0.07 -29.13
C PRO A 79 11.31 -0.69 -29.01
N SER A 80 11.24 -2.02 -28.87
CA SER A 80 12.41 -2.92 -28.76
C SER A 80 13.17 -3.09 -30.08
N GLY A 81 13.56 -1.98 -30.71
CA GLY A 81 14.43 -1.96 -31.89
C GLY A 81 15.89 -1.89 -31.47
N GLN A 82 16.67 -2.92 -31.82
CA GLN A 82 18.13 -2.86 -31.78
C GLN A 82 18.63 -1.87 -32.84
N SER A 83 18.80 -0.60 -32.47
CA SER A 83 19.67 0.31 -33.20
C SER A 83 21.12 0.05 -32.78
N GLU A 84 21.97 -0.34 -33.72
CA GLU A 84 23.40 -0.64 -33.48
C GLU A 84 24.19 0.57 -32.92
N ASN A 85 23.62 1.78 -32.97
CA ASN A 85 24.23 3.04 -32.53
C ASN A 85 23.73 3.55 -31.16
N GLY A 86 23.64 2.68 -30.15
CA GLY A 86 23.66 3.03 -28.71
C GLY A 86 22.55 3.92 -28.11
N ALA A 87 21.72 4.55 -28.94
CA ALA A 87 20.62 5.44 -28.55
C ALA A 87 19.29 4.78 -28.94
N GLY A 88 18.67 4.10 -27.97
CA GLY A 88 17.35 3.49 -28.16
C GLY A 88 16.31 4.53 -28.57
N GLU A 89 15.40 4.15 -29.47
CA GLU A 89 14.36 5.07 -29.91
C GLU A 89 13.43 5.44 -28.73
N PRO A 90 13.19 6.73 -28.44
CA PRO A 90 12.34 7.12 -27.32
C PRO A 90 10.89 6.68 -27.55
N ALA A 91 10.17 6.41 -26.45
CA ALA A 91 8.78 5.95 -26.52
C ALA A 91 7.90 6.90 -27.35
N PRO A 92 6.87 6.38 -28.06
CA PRO A 92 6.04 7.19 -28.95
C PRO A 92 5.45 8.45 -28.28
N ILE A 93 5.14 8.38 -26.97
CA ILE A 93 4.61 9.50 -26.21
C ILE A 93 5.62 10.65 -25.97
N ALA A 94 6.92 10.39 -25.97
CA ALA A 94 7.94 11.42 -25.82
C ALA A 94 7.89 12.43 -26.98
N ARG A 95 7.59 11.95 -28.19
CA ARG A 95 7.44 12.78 -29.40
C ARG A 95 6.07 13.48 -29.51
N ALA A 96 5.14 13.23 -28.59
CA ALA A 96 3.81 13.83 -28.60
C ALA A 96 3.79 15.26 -28.03
N SER A 97 2.73 16.01 -28.30
CA SER A 97 2.50 17.34 -27.70
C SER A 97 2.32 17.26 -26.19
N ARG A 98 2.73 18.32 -25.46
CA ARG A 98 2.55 18.50 -23.99
C ARG A 98 1.16 18.04 -23.51
N SER A 99 0.10 18.53 -24.15
CA SER A 99 -1.29 18.20 -23.82
C SER A 99 -1.68 16.73 -24.01
N THR A 100 -1.06 16.02 -24.96
CA THR A 100 -1.28 14.59 -25.19
C THR A 100 -0.44 13.75 -24.23
N ARG A 101 0.82 14.17 -24.01
CA ARG A 101 1.75 13.56 -23.06
C ARG A 101 1.18 13.54 -21.63
N ILE A 102 0.71 14.68 -21.14
CA ILE A 102 0.03 14.79 -19.83
C ILE A 102 -1.14 13.81 -19.76
N LYS A 103 -2.03 13.80 -20.75
CA LYS A 103 -3.23 12.93 -20.73
C LYS A 103 -2.89 11.44 -20.66
N VAL A 104 -1.93 10.98 -21.47
CA VAL A 104 -1.53 9.56 -21.50
C VAL A 104 -0.85 9.16 -20.19
N TRP A 105 0.08 9.97 -19.66
CA TRP A 105 0.70 9.66 -18.38
C TRP A 105 -0.26 9.75 -17.20
N SER A 106 -1.14 10.75 -17.15
CA SER A 106 -2.18 10.82 -16.11
C SER A 106 -3.09 9.59 -16.15
N LEU A 107 -3.54 9.14 -17.34
CA LEU A 107 -4.34 7.91 -17.48
C LEU A 107 -3.56 6.66 -17.04
N TYR A 108 -2.26 6.56 -17.36
CA TYR A 108 -1.42 5.46 -16.89
C TYR A 108 -1.34 5.45 -15.35
N LEU A 109 -1.05 6.59 -14.73
CA LEU A 109 -0.90 6.73 -13.29
C LEU A 109 -2.22 6.48 -12.54
N THR A 110 -3.36 6.96 -13.05
CA THR A 110 -4.68 6.65 -12.46
C THR A 110 -5.06 5.19 -12.66
N THR A 111 -4.63 4.55 -13.76
CA THR A 111 -4.82 3.10 -13.97
C THR A 111 -3.98 2.30 -12.97
N LEU A 112 -2.72 2.68 -12.74
CA LEU A 112 -1.90 2.08 -11.69
C LEU A 112 -2.49 2.29 -10.28
N ASN A 113 -2.98 3.49 -9.97
CA ASN A 113 -3.65 3.74 -8.69
C ASN A 113 -4.83 2.78 -8.47
N ALA A 114 -5.73 2.70 -9.45
CA ALA A 114 -6.88 1.81 -9.40
C ALA A 114 -6.49 0.32 -9.27
N ILE A 115 -5.37 -0.12 -9.88
CA ILE A 115 -4.87 -1.50 -9.77
C ILE A 115 -4.34 -1.82 -8.36
N VAL A 116 -3.69 -0.87 -7.70
CA VAL A 116 -3.17 -1.05 -6.32
C VAL A 116 -4.28 -0.93 -5.27
N GLU A 117 -5.36 -0.19 -5.58
CA GLU A 117 -6.58 -0.10 -4.77
C GLU A 117 -7.52 -1.32 -4.89
N LEU A 118 -7.31 -2.22 -5.87
CA LEU A 118 -8.07 -3.47 -5.93
C LEU A 118 -7.83 -4.33 -4.70
N GLU A 119 -8.87 -5.06 -4.27
CA GLU A 119 -8.69 -6.11 -3.27
C GLU A 119 -7.67 -7.14 -3.75
N PRO A 120 -6.86 -7.75 -2.85
CA PRO A 120 -5.83 -8.69 -3.23
C PRO A 120 -6.32 -9.88 -4.05
N ASP A 121 -7.60 -10.23 -3.98
CA ASP A 121 -8.17 -11.36 -4.73
C ASP A 121 -8.70 -10.90 -6.10
N GLU A 122 -9.44 -9.79 -6.20
CA GLU A 122 -9.82 -9.16 -7.49
C GLU A 122 -8.59 -8.85 -8.36
N GLY A 123 -7.51 -8.32 -7.75
CA GLY A 123 -6.25 -8.02 -8.43
C GLY A 123 -5.51 -9.26 -8.94
N LYS A 124 -5.48 -10.35 -8.17
CA LYS A 124 -4.87 -11.64 -8.59
C LYS A 124 -5.66 -12.30 -9.70
N ASP A 125 -6.99 -12.23 -9.66
CA ASP A 125 -7.85 -12.85 -10.66
C ASP A 125 -7.81 -12.08 -12.00
N ALA A 126 -7.74 -10.74 -11.96
CA ALA A 126 -7.71 -9.90 -13.16
C ALA A 126 -6.36 -9.88 -13.90
N PHE A 127 -5.22 -9.94 -13.18
CA PHE A 127 -3.88 -9.82 -13.77
C PHE A 127 -3.02 -11.09 -13.64
N GLY A 128 -3.41 -12.05 -12.83
CA GLY A 128 -2.53 -13.11 -12.36
C GLY A 128 -1.65 -12.67 -11.19
N SER A 129 -1.38 -13.59 -10.26
CA SER A 129 -0.74 -13.22 -8.99
C SER A 129 0.68 -12.63 -9.11
N GLN A 130 1.44 -13.03 -10.12
CA GLN A 130 2.80 -12.54 -10.36
C GLN A 130 2.80 -11.10 -10.88
N GLU A 131 2.05 -10.82 -11.94
CA GLU A 131 1.97 -9.48 -12.55
C GLU A 131 1.35 -8.46 -11.60
N TRP A 132 0.28 -8.83 -10.89
CA TRP A 132 -0.32 -7.95 -9.87
C TRP A 132 0.70 -7.58 -8.77
N ARG A 133 1.41 -8.55 -8.19
CA ARG A 133 2.46 -8.27 -7.19
C ARG A 133 3.61 -7.44 -7.77
N SER A 134 3.99 -7.67 -9.03
CA SER A 134 5.02 -6.91 -9.74
C SER A 134 4.62 -5.44 -9.87
N LEU A 135 3.40 -5.17 -10.37
CA LEU A 135 2.83 -3.82 -10.50
C LEU A 135 2.71 -3.12 -9.15
N CYS A 136 2.18 -3.79 -8.12
CA CYS A 136 2.12 -3.24 -6.77
C CYS A 136 3.51 -2.93 -6.21
N THR A 137 4.52 -3.76 -6.47
CA THR A 137 5.90 -3.51 -6.01
C THR A 137 6.49 -2.30 -6.74
N LYS A 138 6.35 -2.24 -8.07
CA LYS A 138 6.81 -1.13 -8.92
C LYS A 138 6.26 0.22 -8.47
N VAL A 139 4.98 0.28 -8.08
CA VAL A 139 4.35 1.48 -7.50
C VAL A 139 4.89 1.78 -6.10
N ARG A 140 5.04 0.76 -5.24
CA ARG A 140 5.46 0.90 -3.83
C ARG A 140 6.92 1.30 -3.64
N GLU A 141 7.80 0.88 -4.55
CA GLU A 141 9.23 1.22 -4.59
C GLU A 141 9.50 2.47 -5.46
N GLY A 142 8.50 3.02 -6.14
CA GLY A 142 8.61 4.28 -6.88
C GLY A 142 9.25 4.22 -8.26
N ASP A 143 9.56 3.02 -8.79
CA ASP A 143 10.13 2.81 -10.14
C ASP A 143 9.32 3.49 -11.26
N VAL A 144 8.00 3.64 -11.06
CA VAL A 144 7.08 4.35 -11.95
C VAL A 144 7.53 5.80 -12.20
N TRP A 145 8.13 6.47 -11.22
CA TRP A 145 8.68 7.82 -11.39
C TRP A 145 9.80 7.83 -12.43
N GLU A 146 10.74 6.90 -12.33
CA GLU A 146 11.85 6.80 -13.27
C GLU A 146 11.38 6.42 -14.68
N GLU A 147 10.38 5.55 -14.79
CA GLU A 147 9.77 5.19 -16.07
C GLU A 147 9.14 6.40 -16.76
N VAL A 148 8.38 7.23 -16.03
CA VAL A 148 7.80 8.47 -16.57
C VAL A 148 8.90 9.43 -17.03
N VAL A 149 9.93 9.67 -16.21
CA VAL A 149 11.05 10.55 -16.54
C VAL A 149 11.83 10.04 -17.76
N ARG A 150 12.21 8.77 -17.76
CA ARG A 150 13.03 8.11 -18.80
C ARG A 150 12.29 8.01 -20.12
N ASN A 151 11.06 7.49 -20.11
CA ASN A 151 10.32 7.21 -21.35
C ASN A 151 9.47 8.39 -21.83
N GLY A 152 9.03 9.27 -20.93
CA GLY A 152 8.18 10.43 -21.25
C GLY A 152 8.94 11.73 -21.49
N TYR A 153 10.07 11.91 -20.79
CA TYR A 153 10.78 13.20 -20.69
C TYR A 153 12.31 13.04 -20.90
N HIS A 154 12.72 12.03 -21.67
CA HIS A 154 14.12 11.80 -22.10
C HIS A 154 15.15 11.69 -20.97
N GLY A 155 14.74 11.33 -19.76
CA GLY A 155 15.63 11.21 -18.59
C GLY A 155 15.83 12.51 -17.80
N VAL A 156 15.15 13.60 -18.16
CA VAL A 156 15.30 14.91 -17.51
C VAL A 156 14.16 15.16 -16.53
N GLU A 157 14.47 15.19 -15.22
CA GLU A 157 13.44 15.40 -14.18
C GLU A 157 12.81 16.81 -14.24
N SER A 158 13.55 17.86 -14.65
CA SER A 158 13.01 19.23 -14.80
C SER A 158 11.93 19.38 -15.87
N ASP A 159 11.92 18.48 -16.86
CA ASP A 159 11.07 18.62 -18.04
C ASP A 159 9.70 17.94 -17.84
N VAL A 160 9.51 17.23 -16.72
CA VAL A 160 8.25 16.59 -16.34
C VAL A 160 7.18 17.64 -16.08
N ASP A 161 6.02 17.47 -16.73
CA ASP A 161 4.88 18.37 -16.56
C ASP A 161 4.37 18.35 -15.12
N SER A 162 4.15 19.52 -14.53
CA SER A 162 3.71 19.66 -13.13
C SER A 162 2.43 18.89 -12.80
N ASP A 163 1.47 18.81 -13.74
CA ASP A 163 0.25 18.00 -13.58
C ASP A 163 0.57 16.48 -13.44
N VAL A 164 1.62 16.00 -14.11
CA VAL A 164 2.08 14.60 -14.04
C VAL A 164 2.87 14.37 -12.75
N VAL A 165 3.66 15.36 -12.29
CA VAL A 165 4.34 15.33 -10.98
C VAL A 165 3.34 15.26 -9.83
N ILE A 166 2.26 16.05 -9.86
CA ILE A 166 1.20 16.00 -8.84
C ILE A 166 0.57 14.59 -8.79
N ASN A 167 0.28 13.99 -9.94
CA ASN A 167 -0.30 12.64 -10.01
C ASN A 167 0.68 11.56 -9.54
N LEU A 168 1.97 11.68 -9.87
CA LEU A 168 3.04 10.79 -9.38
C LEU A 168 3.18 10.88 -7.85
N ALA A 169 3.33 12.09 -7.32
CA ALA A 169 3.51 12.31 -5.90
C ALA A 169 2.28 11.91 -5.07
N THR A 170 1.06 12.07 -5.62
CA THR A 170 -0.18 11.55 -5.02
C THR A 170 -0.22 10.02 -5.01
N LEU A 171 0.14 9.36 -6.12
CA LEU A 171 0.23 7.90 -6.21
C LEU A 171 1.23 7.33 -5.19
N LEU A 172 2.39 7.96 -5.04
CA LEU A 172 3.40 7.59 -4.05
C LEU A 172 2.94 7.90 -2.62
N LEU A 173 2.24 9.01 -2.38
CA LEU A 173 1.68 9.35 -1.07
C LEU A 173 0.68 8.30 -0.59
N ALA A 174 -0.17 7.78 -1.49
CA ALA A 174 -1.16 6.76 -1.18
C ALA A 174 -0.54 5.37 -0.93
N HIS A 175 0.46 4.97 -1.73
CA HIS A 175 0.88 3.56 -1.80
C HIS A 175 2.33 3.26 -1.38
N ALA A 176 3.26 4.22 -1.42
CA ALA A 176 4.67 3.96 -1.13
C ALA A 176 4.90 3.53 0.32
N ARG A 177 5.92 2.68 0.54
CA ARG A 177 6.23 2.12 1.87
C ARG A 177 6.79 3.16 2.84
N THR A 178 7.52 4.13 2.32
CA THR A 178 8.14 5.24 3.05
C THR A 178 8.03 6.51 2.20
N GLN A 179 7.71 7.65 2.83
CA GLN A 179 7.58 8.90 2.09
C GLN A 179 8.93 9.60 1.85
N GLU A 180 10.04 9.11 2.41
CA GLU A 180 11.41 9.53 2.07
C GLU A 180 11.69 9.50 0.56
N LEU A 181 11.18 8.51 -0.18
CA LEU A 181 11.39 8.43 -1.63
C LEU A 181 10.64 9.56 -2.35
N ASN A 182 9.40 9.81 -1.95
CA ASN A 182 8.55 10.86 -2.49
C ASN A 182 9.16 12.25 -2.18
N GLN A 183 9.66 12.44 -0.96
CA GLN A 183 10.44 13.61 -0.54
C GLN A 183 11.65 13.85 -1.45
N ARG A 184 12.56 12.88 -1.58
CA ARG A 184 13.77 13.03 -2.42
C ARG A 184 13.45 13.32 -3.89
N LYS A 185 12.39 12.71 -4.44
CA LYS A 185 11.94 12.96 -5.81
C LYS A 185 11.32 14.34 -5.99
N LEU A 186 10.54 14.81 -5.02
CA LEU A 186 9.99 16.17 -5.02
C LEU A 186 11.07 17.24 -4.79
N GLU A 187 12.03 17.02 -3.90
CA GLU A 187 13.20 17.88 -3.68
C GLU A 187 14.03 18.01 -4.95
N SER A 188 14.37 16.88 -5.61
CA SER A 188 15.08 16.86 -6.89
C SER A 188 14.33 17.66 -7.96
N TYR A 189 13.01 17.43 -8.09
CA TYR A 189 12.16 18.17 -9.03
C TYR A 189 12.10 19.67 -8.72
N LEU A 190 11.89 20.06 -7.45
CA LEU A 190 11.77 21.45 -7.03
C LEU A 190 13.11 22.20 -7.16
N ALA A 191 14.23 21.55 -6.86
CA ALA A 191 15.56 22.10 -7.10
C ALA A 191 15.80 22.32 -8.61
N ALA A 192 15.55 21.29 -9.42
CA ALA A 192 15.74 21.34 -10.87
C ALA A 192 14.78 22.34 -11.57
N ALA A 193 13.56 22.51 -11.06
CA ALA A 193 12.59 23.50 -11.55
C ALA A 193 12.89 24.93 -11.06
N THR A 194 13.72 25.09 -10.02
CA THR A 194 14.17 26.39 -9.53
C THR A 194 15.44 26.87 -10.23
N SER A 195 16.31 25.94 -10.68
CA SER A 195 17.39 26.27 -11.61
C SER A 195 16.84 26.51 -13.03
N PRO A 196 16.96 27.71 -13.62
CA PRO A 196 16.62 27.90 -15.02
C PRO A 196 17.53 27.02 -15.89
N ASN A 197 16.94 26.19 -16.74
CA ASN A 197 17.68 25.25 -17.60
C ASN A 197 18.41 26.00 -18.73
N LEU A 198 19.58 26.55 -18.40
CA LEU A 198 20.45 27.36 -19.24
C LEU A 198 21.31 26.48 -20.18
N ASP A 199 20.66 25.66 -21.02
CA ASP A 199 21.31 24.97 -22.14
C ASP A 199 21.75 25.99 -23.22
N PHE A 200 22.86 26.67 -22.94
CA PHE A 200 23.58 27.53 -23.88
C PHE A 200 24.35 26.70 -24.94
N SER A 201 24.66 25.43 -24.67
CA SER A 201 25.43 24.57 -25.57
C SER A 201 24.75 24.41 -26.93
N LYS A 202 23.41 24.33 -26.96
CA LYS A 202 22.63 24.38 -28.22
C LYS A 202 22.57 25.72 -28.95
N ARG A 203 23.12 26.81 -28.39
CA ARG A 203 23.26 28.11 -29.08
C ARG A 203 24.68 28.39 -29.57
N PHE A 204 25.70 27.80 -28.94
CA PHE A 204 27.09 27.98 -29.35
C PHE A 204 27.54 27.00 -30.45
N SER A 205 26.77 25.96 -30.75
CA SER A 205 27.02 25.08 -31.91
C SER A 205 26.68 25.73 -33.26
N ASP A 206 25.80 26.75 -33.28
CA ASP A 206 25.43 27.49 -34.49
C ASP A 206 26.39 28.67 -34.71
N SER A 207 27.57 28.36 -35.27
CA SER A 207 28.57 29.36 -35.67
C SER A 207 28.02 30.28 -36.80
N PRO A 208 28.21 31.61 -36.74
CA PRO A 208 27.48 32.54 -37.59
C PRO A 208 28.07 32.66 -39.00
N SER A 209 27.35 32.14 -40.01
CA SER A 209 27.52 32.57 -41.40
C SER A 209 26.64 33.81 -41.70
N PRO A 210 27.16 34.86 -42.35
CA PRO A 210 26.39 36.08 -42.60
C PRO A 210 25.54 35.94 -43.88
N SER A 211 24.22 35.99 -43.76
CA SER A 211 23.30 36.24 -44.88
C SER A 211 22.01 36.90 -44.39
N PRO A 212 21.46 37.91 -45.11
CA PRO A 212 20.47 38.80 -44.54
C PRO A 212 19.02 38.34 -44.72
N ARG A 213 18.25 38.50 -43.63
CA ARG A 213 16.81 38.82 -43.56
C ARG A 213 15.83 38.02 -44.45
N LEU A 214 14.96 37.26 -43.79
CA LEU A 214 13.51 37.35 -44.06
C LEU A 214 12.70 36.88 -42.84
N ASN A 215 11.56 37.54 -42.60
CA ASN A 215 10.71 37.32 -41.43
C ASN A 215 10.25 35.86 -41.32
N ARG A 216 10.65 35.18 -40.25
CA ARG A 216 10.03 33.92 -39.82
C ARG A 216 9.31 34.15 -38.50
N HIS A 217 8.00 33.92 -38.49
CA HIS A 217 7.18 33.97 -37.29
C HIS A 217 7.84 33.17 -36.16
N ARG A 218 8.27 33.88 -35.11
CA ARG A 218 8.84 33.28 -33.91
C ARG A 218 7.70 32.73 -33.07
N SER A 219 7.42 31.44 -33.23
CA SER A 219 6.46 30.72 -32.39
C SER A 219 6.80 30.93 -30.91
N PRO A 220 5.83 31.23 -30.02
CA PRO A 220 6.07 31.50 -28.60
C PRO A 220 6.34 30.22 -27.77
N ALA A 221 6.99 29.22 -28.38
CA ALA A 221 7.14 27.87 -27.87
C ALA A 221 8.57 27.57 -27.40
N LYS A 222 9.18 28.47 -26.61
CA LYS A 222 10.32 28.10 -25.74
C LYS A 222 10.48 29.06 -24.54
N ALA A 223 9.52 28.99 -23.62
CA ALA A 223 9.69 29.42 -22.24
C ALA A 223 9.54 28.18 -21.34
N THR A 224 10.65 27.52 -21.03
CA THR A 224 10.75 26.51 -19.95
C THR A 224 11.05 27.22 -18.63
N SER A 225 10.34 28.31 -18.37
CA SER A 225 10.45 29.17 -17.19
C SER A 225 9.14 29.07 -16.42
N GLY A 226 9.17 28.44 -15.24
CA GLY A 226 7.98 28.04 -14.49
C GLY A 226 7.24 29.17 -13.75
N ALA A 227 6.92 30.26 -14.45
CA ALA A 227 6.26 31.44 -13.87
C ALA A 227 5.26 32.17 -14.80
N ASP A 228 5.32 31.99 -16.13
CA ASP A 228 4.62 32.88 -17.08
C ASP A 228 3.11 32.59 -17.28
N THR A 229 2.54 31.55 -16.67
CA THR A 229 1.08 31.31 -16.71
C THR A 229 0.48 31.09 -15.32
N PRO A 230 -0.73 31.62 -15.03
CA PRO A 230 -1.38 31.43 -13.73
C PRO A 230 -1.72 29.95 -13.45
N ARG A 231 -1.78 29.11 -14.48
CA ARG A 231 -1.97 27.66 -14.33
C ARG A 231 -0.68 26.97 -13.85
N ASP A 232 0.46 27.29 -14.44
CA ASP A 232 1.74 26.68 -14.04
C ASP A 232 2.12 27.12 -12.60
N LEU A 233 1.81 28.37 -12.21
CA LEU A 233 1.92 28.83 -10.81
C LEU A 233 1.03 28.03 -9.86
N ASN A 234 -0.26 27.85 -10.19
CA ASN A 234 -1.19 27.06 -9.37
C ASN A 234 -0.70 25.60 -9.22
N ALA A 235 -0.22 24.98 -10.31
CA ALA A 235 0.38 23.65 -10.24
C ALA A 235 1.62 23.62 -9.32
N ARG A 236 2.48 24.64 -9.36
CA ARG A 236 3.63 24.74 -8.45
C ARG A 236 3.21 24.91 -6.98
N VAL A 237 2.19 25.73 -6.70
CA VAL A 237 1.63 25.88 -5.34
C VAL A 237 1.08 24.53 -4.82
N LYS A 238 0.39 23.76 -5.66
CA LYS A 238 -0.08 22.41 -5.29
C LYS A 238 1.04 21.42 -5.03
N ILE A 239 2.15 21.49 -5.77
CA ILE A 239 3.33 20.65 -5.50
C ILE A 239 3.96 21.03 -4.15
N LEU A 240 4.01 22.33 -3.83
CA LEU A 240 4.48 22.80 -2.51
C LEU A 240 3.55 22.32 -1.39
N GLU A 241 2.22 22.45 -1.54
CA GLU A 241 1.20 21.98 -0.60
C GLU A 241 1.30 20.47 -0.32
N LEU A 242 1.45 19.67 -1.39
CA LEU A 242 1.60 18.22 -1.29
C LEU A 242 2.91 17.84 -0.60
N TYR A 243 4.00 18.56 -0.91
CA TYR A 243 5.29 18.36 -0.27
C TYR A 243 5.25 18.69 1.24
N THR A 244 4.82 19.92 1.60
CA THR A 244 4.93 20.41 2.97
C THR A 244 3.83 19.91 3.90
N LEU A 245 2.58 19.84 3.43
CA LEU A 245 1.42 19.47 4.26
C LEU A 245 1.07 17.98 4.18
N HIS A 246 1.77 17.18 3.38
CA HIS A 246 1.48 15.74 3.26
C HIS A 246 2.73 14.87 3.33
N VAL A 247 3.73 15.12 2.48
CA VAL A 247 4.94 14.28 2.43
C VAL A 247 5.83 14.46 3.67
N LEU A 248 6.18 15.69 4.03
CA LEU A 248 7.02 15.96 5.22
C LEU A 248 6.33 15.56 6.53
N ILE A 249 5.02 15.77 6.65
CA ILE A 249 4.22 15.33 7.81
C ILE A 249 4.31 13.81 7.99
N ARG A 250 4.24 13.02 6.91
CA ARG A 250 4.37 11.55 6.97
C ARG A 250 5.76 11.06 7.37
N ASN A 251 6.80 11.88 7.18
CA ASN A 251 8.16 11.62 7.66
C ASN A 251 8.42 12.23 9.06
N ASN A 252 7.46 12.94 9.66
CA ASN A 252 7.55 13.68 10.92
C ASN A 252 8.51 14.90 10.89
N GLU A 253 8.81 15.43 9.69
CA GLU A 253 9.73 16.57 9.50
C GLU A 253 9.03 17.93 9.61
N TRP A 254 8.30 18.13 10.71
CA TRP A 254 7.45 19.32 10.94
C TRP A 254 8.21 20.65 10.92
N ASP A 255 9.38 20.70 11.57
CA ASP A 255 10.16 21.94 11.66
C ASP A 255 10.77 22.32 10.30
N TYR A 256 11.24 21.32 9.55
CA TYR A 256 11.73 21.51 8.17
C TYR A 256 10.61 21.97 7.22
N ALA A 257 9.39 21.45 7.38
CA ALA A 257 8.23 21.94 6.64
C ALA A 257 7.93 23.42 6.94
N ARG A 258 8.01 23.86 8.20
CA ARG A 258 7.82 25.29 8.55
C ARG A 258 8.93 26.18 7.97
N GLU A 259 10.19 25.75 8.06
CA GLU A 259 11.33 26.48 7.47
C GLU A 259 11.20 26.59 5.94
N PHE A 260 10.84 25.48 5.27
CA PHE A 260 10.66 25.47 3.82
C PHE A 260 9.50 26.37 3.36
N ILE A 261 8.38 26.39 4.09
CA ILE A 261 7.27 27.33 3.82
C ILE A 261 7.72 28.79 4.01
N SER A 262 8.52 29.08 5.05
CA SER A 262 8.96 30.46 5.34
C SER A 262 9.97 31.01 4.33
N VAL A 263 10.86 30.16 3.80
CA VAL A 263 11.88 30.51 2.80
C VAL A 263 11.33 30.49 1.36
N SER A 264 10.17 29.88 1.11
CA SER A 264 9.60 29.76 -0.24
C SER A 264 9.17 31.12 -0.84
N SER A 265 9.97 31.61 -1.79
CA SER A 265 9.70 32.84 -2.57
C SER A 265 8.58 32.70 -3.61
N VAL A 266 7.92 31.53 -3.68
CA VAL A 266 6.82 31.22 -4.62
C VAL A 266 5.46 31.44 -3.98
N LEU A 267 5.41 31.49 -2.65
CA LEU A 267 4.21 31.73 -1.88
C LEU A 267 4.14 33.20 -1.49
N ASP A 268 3.08 33.87 -1.94
CA ASP A 268 2.64 35.17 -1.43
C ASP A 268 2.37 35.07 0.08
N ASP A 269 2.50 36.17 0.82
CA ASP A 269 2.45 36.14 2.29
C ASP A 269 1.11 35.58 2.81
N GLU A 270 -0.03 35.91 2.19
CA GLU A 270 -1.35 35.32 2.50
C GLU A 270 -1.37 33.79 2.38
N ARG A 271 -0.70 33.23 1.36
CA ARG A 271 -0.63 31.77 1.13
C ARG A 271 0.35 31.11 2.09
N ARG A 272 1.43 31.81 2.44
CA ARG A 272 2.40 31.35 3.44
C ARG A 272 1.74 31.24 4.82
N GLU A 273 0.98 32.26 5.21
CA GLU A 273 0.19 32.25 6.46
C GLU A 273 -0.84 31.11 6.45
N ALA A 274 -1.61 30.95 5.36
CA ALA A 274 -2.58 29.85 5.24
C ALA A 274 -1.93 28.46 5.36
N PHE A 275 -0.75 28.24 4.77
CA PHE A 275 -0.02 26.97 4.91
C PHE A 275 0.56 26.76 6.32
N LEU A 276 1.07 27.81 6.98
CA LEU A 276 1.53 27.71 8.37
C LEU A 276 0.37 27.41 9.33
N GLN A 277 -0.79 28.06 9.12
CA GLN A 277 -2.00 27.79 9.89
C GLN A 277 -2.52 26.36 9.66
N ALA A 278 -2.52 25.88 8.40
CA ALA A 278 -2.89 24.50 8.09
C ALA A 278 -1.94 23.49 8.73
N LEU A 279 -0.63 23.74 8.70
CA LEU A 279 0.38 22.90 9.36
C LEU A 279 0.17 22.87 10.87
N GLN A 280 -0.10 24.01 11.52
CA GLN A 280 -0.41 24.06 12.94
C GLN A 280 -1.70 23.27 13.26
N SER A 281 -2.77 23.47 12.48
CA SER A 281 -4.04 22.75 12.66
C SER A 281 -3.87 21.24 12.53
N LEU A 282 -3.08 20.76 11.56
CA LEU A 282 -2.78 19.34 11.38
C LEU A 282 -1.91 18.78 12.51
N GLN A 283 -1.00 19.60 13.07
CA GLN A 283 -0.18 19.21 14.22
C GLN A 283 -1.02 19.09 15.50
N GLU A 284 -1.97 20.00 15.71
CA GLU A 284 -2.92 19.96 16.81
C GLU A 284 -3.88 18.77 16.68
N GLU A 285 -4.41 18.50 15.49
CA GLU A 285 -5.26 17.33 15.21
C GLU A 285 -4.49 16.01 15.43
N GLN A 286 -3.23 15.90 14.99
CA GLN A 286 -2.41 14.71 15.25
C GLN A 286 -2.20 14.48 16.75
N GLN A 287 -1.89 15.53 17.52
CA GLN A 287 -1.72 15.43 18.97
C GLN A 287 -3.03 15.10 19.69
N GLU A 288 -4.17 15.60 19.20
CA GLU A 288 -5.47 15.25 19.78
C GLU A 288 -5.86 13.80 19.47
N ALA A 289 -5.60 13.32 18.24
CA ALA A 289 -5.80 11.93 17.85
C ALA A 289 -4.94 10.97 18.70
N GLU A 290 -3.65 11.28 18.91
CA GLU A 290 -2.78 10.49 19.79
C GLU A 290 -3.30 10.48 21.23
N ARG A 291 -3.75 11.64 21.76
CA ARG A 291 -4.36 11.70 23.10
C ARG A 291 -5.57 10.80 23.21
N ARG A 292 -6.52 10.88 22.26
CA ARG A 292 -7.72 10.03 22.22
C ARG A 292 -7.36 8.54 22.16
N GLU A 293 -6.42 8.14 21.29
CA GLU A 293 -5.96 6.74 21.22
C GLU A 293 -5.32 6.28 22.54
N THR A 294 -4.51 7.12 23.20
CA THR A 294 -3.91 6.76 24.50
C THR A 294 -4.93 6.69 25.64
N GLU A 295 -6.02 7.45 25.57
CA GLU A 295 -7.13 7.40 26.53
C GLU A 295 -7.97 6.13 26.33
N GLU A 296 -8.43 5.86 25.10
CA GLU A 296 -9.14 4.62 24.74
C GLU A 296 -8.33 3.37 25.11
N ARG A 297 -7.01 3.39 24.87
CA ARG A 297 -6.11 2.28 25.24
C ARG A 297 -6.01 2.09 26.75
N ARG A 298 -6.01 3.17 27.54
CA ARG A 298 -6.03 3.08 29.02
C ARG A 298 -7.36 2.51 29.50
N GLU A 299 -8.48 2.95 28.94
CA GLU A 299 -9.80 2.40 29.28
C GLU A 299 -9.88 0.89 28.99
N GLN A 300 -9.38 0.45 27.83
CA GLN A 300 -9.31 -0.97 27.47
C GLN A 300 -8.41 -1.77 28.44
N GLU A 301 -7.25 -1.23 28.83
CA GLU A 301 -6.35 -1.89 29.80
C GLU A 301 -6.99 -1.95 31.21
N GLU A 302 -7.72 -0.91 31.63
CA GLU A 302 -8.44 -0.88 32.91
C GLU A 302 -9.65 -1.80 32.95
N GLN A 303 -10.36 -1.98 31.83
CA GLN A 303 -11.43 -2.99 31.70
C GLN A 303 -10.85 -4.40 31.81
N LEU A 304 -9.84 -4.73 31.00
CA LEU A 304 -9.15 -6.03 31.08
C LEU A 304 -8.56 -6.31 32.46
N ARG A 305 -8.03 -5.30 33.14
CA ARG A 305 -7.52 -5.43 34.50
C ARG A 305 -8.64 -5.75 35.50
N ARG A 306 -9.78 -5.07 35.42
CA ARG A 306 -10.96 -5.36 36.27
C ARG A 306 -11.44 -6.79 36.05
N ASP A 307 -11.60 -7.23 34.81
CA ASP A 307 -12.00 -8.60 34.47
C ASP A 307 -11.03 -9.65 35.05
N ILE A 308 -9.71 -9.38 35.02
CA ILE A 308 -8.70 -10.26 35.61
C ILE A 308 -8.79 -10.28 37.14
N GLU A 309 -9.03 -9.14 37.79
CA GLU A 309 -9.18 -9.06 39.25
C GLU A 309 -10.49 -9.74 39.72
N GLU A 310 -11.59 -9.59 39.00
CA GLU A 310 -12.87 -10.28 39.27
C GLU A 310 -12.76 -11.79 39.02
N ALA A 311 -12.16 -12.22 37.91
CA ALA A 311 -11.92 -13.64 37.62
C ALA A 311 -11.00 -14.29 38.66
N LYS A 312 -10.05 -13.55 39.25
CA LYS A 312 -9.23 -14.03 40.37
C LYS A 312 -10.05 -14.17 41.66
N LYS A 313 -10.89 -13.18 42.00
CA LYS A 313 -11.78 -13.24 43.17
C LYS A 313 -12.75 -14.42 43.07
N LEU A 314 -13.42 -14.59 41.92
CA LEU A 314 -14.36 -15.69 41.69
C LEU A 314 -13.69 -17.07 41.82
N ARG A 315 -12.44 -17.22 41.36
CA ARG A 315 -11.66 -18.46 41.53
C ARG A 315 -11.30 -18.71 42.98
N ALA A 316 -10.88 -17.69 43.72
CA ALA A 316 -10.55 -17.80 45.14
C ALA A 316 -11.78 -18.18 45.99
N GLU A 317 -12.92 -17.52 45.76
CA GLU A 317 -14.19 -17.86 46.44
C GLU A 317 -14.61 -19.29 46.14
N ASN A 318 -14.49 -19.75 44.88
CA ASN A 318 -14.84 -21.12 44.52
C ASN A 318 -13.87 -22.15 45.14
N GLU A 319 -12.57 -21.86 45.21
CA GLU A 319 -11.60 -22.73 45.91
C GLU A 319 -11.89 -22.80 47.42
N GLU A 320 -12.20 -21.67 48.07
CA GLU A 320 -12.58 -21.64 49.49
C GLU A 320 -13.88 -22.43 49.76
N ARG A 321 -14.86 -22.31 48.85
CA ARG A 321 -16.13 -23.05 48.93
C ARG A 321 -15.95 -24.55 48.73
N GLU A 322 -14.99 -24.99 47.91
CA GLU A 322 -14.61 -26.40 47.79
C GLU A 322 -13.81 -26.89 49.01
N ARG A 323 -12.86 -26.10 49.52
CA ARG A 323 -12.12 -26.43 50.76
C ARG A 323 -13.06 -26.63 51.94
N ARG A 324 -14.00 -25.71 52.16
CA ARG A 324 -14.99 -25.81 53.24
C ARG A 324 -15.84 -27.07 53.12
N ARG A 325 -16.25 -27.46 51.91
CA ARG A 325 -16.97 -28.73 51.68
C ARG A 325 -16.11 -29.95 52.01
N LEU A 326 -14.83 -29.94 51.64
CA LEU A 326 -13.87 -31.00 51.97
C LEU A 326 -13.59 -31.09 53.48
N GLU A 327 -13.51 -29.96 54.18
CA GLU A 327 -13.34 -29.92 55.64
C GLU A 327 -14.61 -30.40 56.37
N GLU A 328 -15.80 -29.97 55.95
CA GLU A 328 -17.08 -30.47 56.48
C GLU A 328 -17.26 -31.98 56.22
N GLU A 329 -16.80 -32.50 55.06
CA GLU A 329 -16.80 -33.95 54.80
C GLU A 329 -15.76 -34.70 55.65
N ARG A 330 -14.57 -34.12 55.85
CA ARG A 330 -13.51 -34.70 56.67
C ARG A 330 -13.89 -34.79 58.14
N ALA A 331 -14.41 -33.70 58.72
CA ALA A 331 -14.92 -33.68 60.09
C ALA A 331 -16.06 -34.70 60.30
N ARG A 332 -16.92 -34.89 59.29
CA ARG A 332 -17.96 -35.93 59.30
C ARG A 332 -17.41 -37.36 59.25
N ARG A 333 -16.24 -37.58 58.64
CA ARG A 333 -15.56 -38.89 58.61
C ARG A 333 -14.76 -39.16 59.89
N GLU A 334 -14.09 -38.15 60.43
CA GLU A 334 -13.32 -38.24 61.69
C GLU A 334 -14.26 -38.41 62.92
N GLY A 335 -15.52 -37.97 62.84
CA GLY A 335 -16.57 -38.31 63.80
C GLY A 335 -17.23 -39.69 63.63
N ALA A 336 -16.69 -40.57 62.77
CA ALA A 336 -17.31 -41.85 62.39
C ALA A 336 -16.38 -43.09 62.53
N GLU A 337 -15.34 -43.00 63.36
CA GLU A 337 -14.63 -44.16 63.90
C GLU A 337 -15.12 -44.42 65.34
N GLY A 338 -15.80 -45.54 65.66
CA GLY A 338 -16.20 -46.65 64.78
C GLY A 338 -17.18 -47.62 65.48
N ASP A 339 -17.06 -48.92 65.13
CA ASP A 339 -17.87 -50.07 65.60
C ASP A 339 -19.31 -50.13 65.02
N TYR A 340 -19.61 -50.92 63.97
CA TYR A 340 -19.45 -52.38 63.89
C TYR A 340 -19.21 -52.86 62.45
N GLY A 341 -18.71 -54.11 62.31
CA GLY A 341 -18.46 -54.74 61.02
C GLY A 341 -19.58 -55.62 60.46
N ILE A 342 -19.23 -56.29 59.35
CA ILE A 342 -19.78 -57.58 58.87
C ILE A 342 -21.13 -57.52 58.12
N GLU A 343 -20.96 -57.37 56.79
CA GLU A 343 -21.47 -58.27 55.73
C GLU A 343 -22.75 -57.99 54.91
N LYS A 344 -22.69 -58.60 53.71
CA LYS A 344 -23.77 -58.98 52.78
C LYS A 344 -24.43 -57.89 51.93
N THR A 345 -23.82 -57.69 50.76
CA THR A 345 -24.55 -57.67 49.47
C THR A 345 -25.53 -58.86 49.40
N PRO A 346 -26.75 -58.74 48.83
CA PRO A 346 -26.86 -58.60 47.37
C PRO A 346 -28.05 -57.80 46.79
N SER A 347 -27.77 -57.20 45.63
CA SER A 347 -28.61 -56.98 44.43
C SER A 347 -30.15 -56.84 44.48
N LYS A 348 -30.58 -55.81 43.72
CA LYS A 348 -31.65 -55.77 42.68
C LYS A 348 -33.12 -55.48 43.06
N ALA A 349 -33.70 -54.63 42.19
CA ALA A 349 -35.12 -54.28 42.00
C ALA A 349 -35.79 -53.54 43.18
N GLY A 350 -36.66 -52.54 42.97
CA GLY A 350 -37.00 -51.86 41.72
C GLY A 350 -38.31 -51.08 41.82
N SER A 351 -38.42 -49.96 41.11
CA SER A 351 -39.66 -49.27 40.70
C SER A 351 -40.60 -48.64 41.76
N SER A 352 -40.86 -47.34 41.58
CA SER A 352 -42.18 -46.63 41.72
C SER A 352 -42.91 -46.60 43.08
N LYS A 353 -43.61 -45.55 43.55
CA LYS A 353 -44.04 -44.21 43.11
C LYS A 353 -45.15 -43.75 44.11
N ALA A 354 -45.43 -42.45 44.20
CA ALA A 354 -46.54 -41.78 44.92
C ALA A 354 -46.40 -41.67 46.46
N GLY A 355 -46.88 -40.61 47.13
CA GLY A 355 -47.50 -39.34 46.66
C GLY A 355 -47.56 -38.31 47.82
N SER A 356 -47.33 -37.01 47.60
CA SER A 356 -48.30 -35.99 47.13
C SER A 356 -49.17 -35.32 48.21
N SER A 357 -48.90 -34.03 48.52
CA SER A 357 -49.87 -32.91 48.61
C SER A 357 -49.10 -31.57 48.82
N LYS A 358 -49.58 -30.34 48.53
CA LYS A 358 -50.90 -29.85 48.05
C LYS A 358 -50.80 -28.42 47.45
N GLY A 359 -51.39 -28.18 46.27
CA GLY A 359 -52.11 -26.94 45.84
C GLY A 359 -51.32 -25.62 45.62
N ARG A 360 -51.77 -24.58 44.89
CA ARG A 360 -52.91 -24.23 43.98
C ARG A 360 -52.53 -22.86 43.31
N HIS A 361 -53.04 -22.31 42.19
CA HIS A 361 -53.85 -22.71 41.01
C HIS A 361 -53.85 -21.52 39.98
N ALA A 362 -54.33 -21.74 38.74
CA ALA A 362 -54.95 -20.77 37.80
C ALA A 362 -54.07 -19.72 37.05
N ARG A 363 -54.30 -19.35 35.76
CA ARG A 363 -55.15 -19.90 34.64
C ARG A 363 -54.82 -19.18 33.29
N ALA A 364 -55.24 -19.77 32.15
CA ALA A 364 -55.36 -19.26 30.74
C ALA A 364 -54.33 -19.85 29.74
N VAL A 365 -54.67 -20.67 28.71
CA VAL A 365 -55.47 -20.48 27.45
C VAL A 365 -54.65 -19.76 26.35
N SER A 366 -54.51 -20.20 25.08
CA SER A 366 -54.70 -21.50 24.38
C SER A 366 -54.08 -21.45 22.94
N ASN A 367 -54.18 -22.56 22.18
CA ASN A 367 -54.22 -22.68 20.70
C ASN A 367 -52.94 -22.87 19.82
N THR A 368 -52.90 -24.07 19.18
CA THR A 368 -52.67 -24.35 17.72
C THR A 368 -51.34 -23.96 17.02
N SER A 369 -50.79 -24.73 16.06
CA SER A 369 -51.11 -26.06 15.49
C SER A 369 -50.08 -26.54 14.45
N GLY A 370 -49.92 -27.86 14.30
CA GLY A 370 -49.40 -28.56 13.10
C GLY A 370 -47.86 -28.68 12.95
N SER A 371 -47.32 -29.57 12.10
CA SER A 371 -47.80 -30.83 11.49
C SER A 371 -46.68 -31.46 10.65
N ASN A 372 -46.47 -32.80 10.69
CA ASN A 372 -45.82 -33.66 9.67
C ASN A 372 -44.40 -33.30 9.11
N SER A 373 -43.41 -34.19 8.96
CA SER A 373 -43.51 -35.61 8.56
C SER A 373 -42.16 -36.37 8.58
N ASN A 374 -42.24 -37.61 9.08
CA ASN A 374 -41.69 -38.88 8.55
C ASN A 374 -40.26 -39.03 7.95
N SER A 375 -39.44 -39.83 8.65
CA SER A 375 -38.65 -40.99 8.15
C SER A 375 -37.52 -40.81 7.10
N LYS A 376 -36.29 -41.21 7.47
CA LYS A 376 -35.66 -42.54 7.16
C LYS A 376 -34.17 -42.56 7.52
N MET A 377 -33.73 -43.62 8.20
CA MET A 377 -32.32 -44.06 8.25
C MET A 377 -32.01 -44.96 7.05
N PRO A 378 -30.72 -45.13 6.69
CA PRO A 378 -30.18 -46.48 6.86
C PRO A 378 -28.81 -46.52 7.57
N VAL A 379 -28.45 -47.74 7.99
CA VAL A 379 -27.33 -48.07 8.88
C VAL A 379 -26.08 -48.47 8.07
N SER A 380 -24.89 -48.10 8.56
CA SER A 380 -23.69 -48.95 8.42
C SER A 380 -22.82 -48.87 9.69
N ARG A 381 -22.07 -49.95 9.96
CA ARG A 381 -21.59 -50.32 11.31
C ARG A 381 -20.16 -50.85 11.28
N ALA A 382 -19.21 -50.10 11.85
CA ALA A 382 -17.86 -50.51 12.27
C ALA A 382 -17.10 -49.26 12.79
N LYS A 383 -16.20 -49.28 13.77
CA LYS A 383 -15.77 -50.30 14.75
C LYS A 383 -15.17 -49.49 15.92
N GLY A 384 -15.47 -49.85 17.16
CA GLY A 384 -15.30 -48.93 18.29
C GLY A 384 -13.86 -48.71 18.79
N ARG A 385 -13.62 -47.54 19.38
CA ARG A 385 -12.74 -47.33 20.55
C ARG A 385 -13.23 -46.11 21.32
N SER A 386 -13.51 -46.29 22.61
CA SER A 386 -13.93 -45.23 23.53
C SER A 386 -12.76 -44.29 23.82
N SER A 387 -12.83 -43.04 23.38
CA SER A 387 -11.84 -42.01 23.74
C SER A 387 -12.13 -41.47 25.14
N ALA A 388 -11.32 -41.89 26.12
CA ALA A 388 -11.21 -41.20 27.40
C ALA A 388 -10.67 -39.76 27.18
N PRO A 389 -11.00 -38.80 28.06
CA PRO A 389 -10.52 -37.42 27.92
C PRO A 389 -8.98 -37.35 28.00
N PRO A 390 -8.31 -36.50 27.19
CA PRO A 390 -6.86 -36.49 27.09
C PRO A 390 -6.20 -35.91 28.35
N THR A 391 -5.43 -36.76 29.03
CA THR A 391 -4.58 -36.39 30.18
C THR A 391 -3.40 -35.51 29.75
N PHE A 392 -2.83 -34.79 30.72
CA PHE A 392 -1.87 -33.68 30.50
C PHE A 392 -0.63 -34.05 29.67
N GLY A 393 -0.14 -35.29 29.74
CA GLY A 393 1.02 -35.74 28.96
C GLY A 393 0.83 -35.64 27.44
N THR A 394 -0.38 -35.93 26.94
CA THR A 394 -0.69 -35.88 25.50
C THR A 394 -0.74 -34.44 24.96
N ARG A 395 -1.02 -33.45 25.82
CA ARG A 395 -0.96 -32.03 25.45
C ARG A 395 0.48 -31.54 25.32
N ALA A 396 1.37 -31.99 26.20
CA ALA A 396 2.80 -31.65 26.14
C ALA A 396 3.46 -32.19 24.86
N SER A 397 3.16 -33.41 24.43
CA SER A 397 3.72 -33.98 23.20
C SER A 397 3.29 -33.20 21.94
N MET A 398 2.05 -32.72 21.88
CA MET A 398 1.55 -31.88 20.77
C MET A 398 2.16 -30.48 20.74
N VAL A 399 2.58 -29.92 21.88
CA VAL A 399 3.32 -28.65 21.92
C VAL A 399 4.75 -28.86 21.44
N ILE A 400 5.41 -29.94 21.89
CA ILE A 400 6.79 -30.28 21.48
C ILE A 400 6.86 -30.60 19.97
N SER A 401 5.89 -31.31 19.40
CA SER A 401 5.87 -31.58 17.96
C SER A 401 5.71 -30.30 17.12
N ARG A 402 4.83 -29.39 17.53
CA ARG A 402 4.65 -28.07 16.87
C ARG A 402 5.86 -27.16 17.04
N MET A 403 6.55 -27.22 18.17
CA MET A 403 7.80 -26.48 18.39
C MET A 403 8.92 -27.01 17.49
N ARG A 404 8.97 -28.32 17.22
CA ARG A 404 9.91 -28.92 16.26
C ARG A 404 9.62 -28.49 14.83
N GLU A 405 8.35 -28.53 14.38
CA GLU A 405 7.95 -28.00 13.07
C GLU A 405 8.30 -26.52 12.90
N ALA A 406 8.11 -25.69 13.94
CA ALA A 406 8.50 -24.28 13.89
C ALA A 406 10.02 -24.08 13.76
N ILE A 407 10.84 -24.93 14.39
CA ILE A 407 12.31 -24.89 14.29
C ILE A 407 12.76 -25.32 12.89
N ASP A 408 12.18 -26.38 12.33
CA ASP A 408 12.52 -26.84 10.97
C ASP A 408 12.06 -25.83 9.90
N GLN A 409 10.93 -25.14 10.10
CA GLN A 409 10.48 -24.03 9.25
C GLN A 409 11.38 -22.78 9.36
N LEU A 410 11.91 -22.44 10.55
CA LEU A 410 12.94 -21.42 10.68
C LEU A 410 14.21 -21.80 9.90
N GLY A 411 14.65 -23.06 10.01
CA GLY A 411 15.81 -23.59 9.28
C GLY A 411 15.69 -23.47 7.76
N ALA A 412 14.49 -23.68 7.22
CA ALA A 412 14.20 -23.46 5.79
C ALA A 412 14.19 -21.96 5.42
N SER A 413 13.61 -21.10 6.28
CA SER A 413 13.51 -19.65 6.06
C SER A 413 14.88 -18.95 6.02
N PHE A 414 15.87 -19.44 6.79
CA PHE A 414 17.23 -18.90 6.74
C PHE A 414 17.97 -19.14 5.41
N LYS A 415 17.54 -20.09 4.58
CA LYS A 415 18.13 -20.29 3.23
C LYS A 415 17.56 -19.35 2.17
N THR A 416 16.41 -18.73 2.39
CA THR A 416 15.73 -17.90 1.38
C THR A 416 15.88 -16.39 1.61
N ASN A 417 16.29 -15.95 2.81
CA ASN A 417 16.51 -14.53 3.11
C ASN A 417 17.78 -14.29 3.96
N PRO A 418 18.97 -14.13 3.33
CA PRO A 418 20.22 -13.87 4.06
C PRO A 418 20.19 -12.53 4.82
N MET A 419 19.35 -11.57 4.40
CA MET A 419 19.17 -10.28 5.08
C MET A 419 18.57 -10.44 6.50
N LEU A 420 17.68 -11.43 6.69
CA LEU A 420 17.10 -11.72 8.01
C LEU A 420 18.11 -12.42 8.93
N LEU A 421 18.95 -13.30 8.38
CA LEU A 421 20.08 -13.88 9.12
C LEU A 421 21.04 -12.78 9.58
N MET A 422 21.42 -11.85 8.70
CA MET A 422 22.30 -10.72 9.06
C MET A 422 21.68 -9.81 10.12
N ARG A 423 20.38 -9.51 10.04
CA ARG A 423 19.66 -8.76 11.08
C ARG A 423 19.59 -9.51 12.42
N LEU A 424 19.36 -10.84 12.41
CA LEU A 424 19.37 -11.67 13.60
C LEU A 424 20.76 -11.73 14.25
N VAL A 425 21.82 -11.90 13.44
CA VAL A 425 23.21 -11.93 13.92
C VAL A 425 23.62 -10.57 14.47
N ALA A 426 23.25 -9.46 13.81
CA ALA A 426 23.46 -8.10 14.31
C ALA A 426 22.69 -7.84 15.62
N PHE A 427 21.46 -8.35 15.75
CA PHE A 427 20.68 -8.27 16.99
C PHE A 427 21.34 -9.08 18.13
N ILE A 428 21.82 -10.29 17.86
CA ILE A 428 22.54 -11.12 18.84
C ILE A 428 23.87 -10.45 19.25
N LEU A 429 24.62 -9.88 18.30
CA LEU A 429 25.84 -9.10 18.59
C LEU A 429 25.54 -7.86 19.44
N GLY A 430 24.50 -7.10 19.09
CA GLY A 430 24.04 -5.95 19.88
C GLY A 430 23.64 -6.34 21.30
N LEU A 431 22.95 -7.48 21.46
CA LEU A 431 22.56 -8.04 22.75
C LEU A 431 23.80 -8.48 23.55
N VAL A 432 24.77 -9.16 22.93
CA VAL A 432 26.05 -9.54 23.58
C VAL A 432 26.83 -8.29 24.03
N VAL A 433 26.89 -7.23 23.22
CA VAL A 433 27.52 -5.95 23.59
C VAL A 433 26.79 -5.28 24.75
N MET A 434 25.45 -5.26 24.72
CA MET A 434 24.61 -4.73 25.80
C MET A 434 24.83 -5.48 27.13
N PHE A 435 24.92 -6.81 27.09
CA PHE A 435 25.26 -7.65 28.25
C PHE A 435 26.76 -7.62 28.63
N GLY A 436 27.61 -7.08 27.76
CA GLY A 436 29.04 -6.80 28.04
C GLY A 436 29.26 -5.53 28.86
N GLN A 437 28.32 -4.57 28.81
CA GLN A 437 28.43 -3.34 29.59
C GLN A 437 28.24 -3.61 31.09
N LYS A 438 29.25 -3.21 31.89
CA LYS A 438 29.27 -3.36 33.36
C LYS A 438 28.01 -2.77 34.01
N ASN A 439 27.57 -1.60 33.53
CA ASN A 439 26.37 -0.90 34.00
C ASN A 439 25.08 -1.72 33.86
N VAL A 440 24.94 -2.51 32.79
CA VAL A 440 23.78 -3.39 32.54
C VAL A 440 23.87 -4.62 33.43
N ARG A 441 25.05 -5.24 33.55
CA ARG A 441 25.28 -6.36 34.47
C ARG A 441 24.95 -6.01 35.92
N GLU A 442 25.35 -4.83 36.39
CA GLU A 442 25.01 -4.38 37.74
C GLU A 442 23.52 -4.11 37.94
N ARG A 443 22.82 -3.52 36.95
CA ARG A 443 21.36 -3.35 37.02
C ARG A 443 20.65 -4.71 37.08
N ILE A 444 21.06 -5.66 36.24
CA ILE A 444 20.51 -7.01 36.20
C ILE A 444 20.84 -7.78 37.50
N GLN A 445 22.04 -7.66 38.06
CA GLN A 445 22.39 -8.26 39.36
C GLN A 445 21.61 -7.65 40.52
N ARG A 446 21.36 -6.33 40.54
CA ARG A 446 20.50 -5.70 41.57
C ARG A 446 19.06 -6.19 41.47
N VAL A 447 18.51 -6.32 40.25
CA VAL A 447 17.13 -6.78 40.04
C VAL A 447 16.98 -8.28 40.35
N LEU A 448 17.88 -9.15 39.85
CA LEU A 448 17.85 -10.58 40.17
C LEU A 448 18.16 -10.84 41.64
N GLY A 449 19.11 -10.13 42.26
CA GLY A 449 19.42 -10.28 43.69
C GLY A 449 18.20 -9.97 44.57
N ASN A 450 17.49 -8.89 44.27
CA ASN A 450 16.28 -8.51 45.00
C ASN A 450 15.10 -9.47 44.75
N GLY A 451 14.99 -10.05 43.56
CA GLY A 451 14.00 -11.09 43.25
C GLY A 451 14.31 -12.43 43.92
N TRP A 452 15.55 -12.90 43.81
CA TRP A 452 15.99 -14.21 44.30
C TRP A 452 15.99 -14.29 45.83
N ASN A 453 16.35 -13.19 46.51
CA ASN A 453 16.26 -13.11 47.98
C ASN A 453 14.80 -13.18 48.47
N LYS A 454 13.83 -12.62 47.74
CA LYS A 454 12.40 -12.77 48.08
C LYS A 454 11.91 -14.20 47.88
N VAL A 455 12.24 -14.85 46.75
CA VAL A 455 11.89 -16.25 46.50
C VAL A 455 12.53 -17.19 47.53
N LYS A 456 13.81 -16.96 47.89
CA LYS A 456 14.51 -17.74 48.92
C LYS A 456 13.94 -17.49 50.32
N ALA A 457 13.46 -16.29 50.64
CA ALA A 457 12.77 -16.01 51.89
C ALA A 457 11.43 -16.77 51.97
N THR A 458 10.61 -16.73 50.92
CA THR A 458 9.33 -17.47 50.86
C THR A 458 9.54 -18.99 50.91
N ALA A 459 10.54 -19.52 50.22
CA ALA A 459 10.90 -20.94 50.28
C ALA A 459 11.48 -21.35 51.65
N GLY A 460 12.32 -20.51 52.27
CA GLY A 460 12.91 -20.78 53.58
C GLY A 460 11.91 -20.72 54.74
N MET A 461 10.82 -19.96 54.57
CA MET A 461 9.71 -19.89 55.53
C MET A 461 8.76 -21.08 55.39
N GLY A 462 8.55 -21.60 54.16
CA GLY A 462 7.70 -22.76 53.88
C GLY A 462 8.24 -24.13 54.33
N VAL A 463 9.54 -24.24 54.63
CA VAL A 463 10.16 -25.52 55.08
C VAL A 463 10.30 -25.60 56.62
N LYS A 464 10.02 -24.51 57.35
CA LYS A 464 10.25 -24.42 58.81
C LYS A 464 9.04 -24.68 59.69
N VAL A 465 7.91 -25.13 59.12
CA VAL A 465 6.65 -25.41 59.85
C VAL A 465 6.11 -26.80 59.49
N SER A 466 6.97 -27.82 59.50
CA SER A 466 6.56 -29.23 59.42
C SER A 466 7.54 -30.11 60.19
N TYR A 467 7.55 -29.93 61.51
CA TYR A 467 7.86 -30.96 62.51
C TYR A 467 7.42 -30.46 63.90
N ILE A 468 6.17 -30.76 64.24
CA ILE A 468 5.58 -31.07 65.56
C ILE A 468 4.10 -31.38 65.30
#